data_AF-F3KPS6-F1
#
_entry.id   AF-F3KPS6-F1
#
_cell.length_a   1.000
_cell.length_b   1.000
_cell.length_c   1.000
_cell.angle_alpha   90.00
_cell.angle_beta   90.00
_cell.angle_gamma   90.00
#
_symmetry.space_group_name_H-M   'P 1'
#
loop_
_entity.id
_entity.type
_entity.pdbx_description
1 polymer ?
#
loop_
_entity_poly.entity_id
_entity_poly.type
_entity_poly.pdbx_seq_one_letter_code
_entity_poly.pdbx_strand_id
1 'polypeptide(L)'
;MKQLRVTIQLELAVPDDWEIVPTSEGTQVLKLPDGQHLDLAVEPLFASDPEDLWRSTDDEEVLDNFLEMVENEDVRYTFVQH
;
A
#
# COMPACT_ATOMS: atom_id res chain seq x y z
N MET A 1 20.04 -8.88 -11.95
CA MET A 1 18.57 -8.70 -11.79
C MET A 1 18.13 -7.62 -12.78
N LYS A 2 16.91 -7.70 -13.32
CA LYS A 2 16.31 -6.57 -14.07
C LYS A 2 15.57 -5.69 -13.06
N GLN A 3 15.51 -4.39 -13.34
CA GLN A 3 14.76 -3.45 -12.52
C GLN A 3 13.34 -3.28 -13.09
N LEU A 4 12.33 -3.42 -12.23
CA LEU A 4 10.93 -3.20 -12.56
C LEU A 4 10.44 -1.97 -11.81
N ARG A 5 9.89 -0.98 -12.52
CA ARG A 5 9.22 0.17 -11.92
C ARG A 5 7.72 0.00 -12.07
N VAL A 6 7.01 0.03 -10.95
CA VAL A 6 5.55 0.02 -10.89
C VAL A 6 5.08 1.40 -10.41
N THR A 7 3.95 1.88 -10.92
CA THR A 7 3.31 3.12 -10.44
C THR A 7 1.86 2.82 -10.15
N ILE A 8 1.45 3.10 -8.91
CA ILE A 8 0.08 2.95 -8.44
C ILE A 8 -0.38 4.34 -8.02
N GLN A 9 -1.52 4.79 -8.54
CA GLN A 9 -2.17 6.04 -8.13
C GLN A 9 -3.62 5.73 -7.80
N LEU A 10 -4.05 6.14 -6.61
CA LEU A 10 -5.38 5.92 -6.08
C LEU A 10 -6.04 7.25 -5.78
N GLU A 11 -7.32 7.36 -6.11
CA GLU A 11 -8.20 8.42 -5.61
C GLU A 11 -9.37 7.75 -4.89
N LEU A 12 -9.48 8.00 -3.59
CA LEU A 12 -10.42 7.33 -2.71
C LEU A 12 -11.45 8.34 -2.19
N ALA A 13 -12.72 7.95 -2.21
CA ALA A 13 -13.74 8.63 -1.41
C ALA A 13 -13.66 8.09 0.03
N VAL A 14 -13.10 8.89 0.93
CA VAL A 14 -12.87 8.53 2.34
C VAL A 14 -13.69 9.42 3.29
N PRO A 15 -13.95 8.99 4.54
CA PRO A 15 -14.58 9.83 5.55
C PRO A 15 -13.80 11.12 5.86
N ASP A 16 -14.52 12.18 6.22
CA ASP A 16 -13.94 13.52 6.51
C ASP A 16 -13.07 13.56 7.78
N ASP A 17 -13.21 12.58 8.67
CA ASP A 17 -12.55 12.51 9.97
C ASP A 17 -11.20 11.76 9.95
N TRP A 18 -10.71 11.40 8.75
CA TRP A 18 -9.37 10.87 8.56
C TRP A 18 -8.34 12.00 8.58
N GLU A 19 -7.21 11.77 9.24
CA GLU A 19 -6.12 12.75 9.34
C GLU A 19 -4.83 12.18 8.74
N ILE A 20 -4.09 12.96 7.96
CA ILE A 20 -2.73 12.59 7.56
C ILE A 20 -1.77 13.03 8.67
N VAL A 21 -1.03 12.09 9.24
CA VAL A 21 -0.07 12.35 10.33
C VAL A 21 1.31 11.79 9.98
N PRO A 22 2.41 12.47 10.38
CA PRO A 22 3.75 11.94 10.17
C PRO A 22 4.14 10.93 11.26
N THR A 23 4.92 9.92 10.90
CA THR A 23 5.67 9.08 11.83
C THR A 23 6.92 9.81 12.31
N SER A 24 7.58 9.30 13.36
CA SER A 24 8.86 9.83 13.83
C SER A 24 9.99 9.71 12.81
N GLU A 25 9.82 8.85 11.80
CA GLU A 25 10.79 8.65 10.71
C GLU A 25 10.49 9.51 9.47
N GLY A 26 9.41 10.30 9.52
CA GLY A 26 9.04 11.25 8.46
C GLY A 26 8.11 10.71 7.38
N THR A 27 7.72 9.43 7.45
CA THR A 27 6.69 8.83 6.58
C THR A 27 5.30 9.32 6.99
N GLN A 28 4.37 9.40 6.04
CA GLN A 28 2.97 9.74 6.32
C GLN A 28 2.17 8.47 6.57
N VAL A 29 1.21 8.53 7.48
CA VAL A 29 0.16 7.50 7.66
C VAL A 29 -1.19 8.19 7.84
N LEU A 30 -2.27 7.43 7.71
CA LEU A 30 -3.63 7.89 7.97
C LEU A 30 -4.02 7.54 9.41
N LYS A 31 -4.44 8.52 10.20
CA LYS A 31 -5.05 8.30 11.51
C LYS A 31 -6.57 8.22 11.34
N LEU A 32 -7.13 7.12 11.81
CA LEU A 32 -8.55 6.79 11.76
C LEU A 32 -9.28 7.31 13.02
N PRO A 33 -10.63 7.43 12.99
CA PRO A 33 -11.40 8.03 14.08
C PRO A 33 -11.35 7.27 15.42
N ASP A 34 -11.09 5.97 15.36
CA ASP A 34 -10.92 5.09 16.53
C ASP A 34 -9.50 5.15 17.11
N GLY A 35 -8.62 5.97 16.54
CA GLY A 35 -7.22 6.12 16.94
C GLY A 35 -6.26 5.10 16.30
N GLN A 36 -6.75 4.20 15.44
CA GLN A 36 -5.88 3.35 14.63
C GLN A 36 -5.13 4.16 13.58
N HIS A 37 -4.01 3.61 13.13
CA HIS A 37 -3.22 4.17 12.04
C HIS A 37 -3.22 3.16 10.88
N LEU A 38 -3.48 3.65 9.68
CA LEU A 38 -3.47 2.90 8.43
C LEU A 38 -2.29 3.36 7.60
N ASP A 39 -1.49 2.40 7.15
CA ASP A 39 -0.51 2.58 6.10
C ASP A 39 -0.94 1.75 4.88
N LEU A 40 -0.93 2.38 3.71
CA LEU A 40 -1.23 1.75 2.43
C LEU A 40 0.10 1.42 1.75
N ALA A 41 0.43 0.14 1.73
CA ALA A 41 1.60 -0.40 1.05
C ALA A 41 1.18 -1.32 -0.10
N VAL A 42 2.12 -1.63 -0.98
CA VAL A 42 1.92 -2.63 -2.04
C VAL A 42 1.95 -4.06 -1.48
N GLU A 43 0.95 -4.86 -1.85
CA GLU A 43 0.96 -6.31 -1.67
C GLU A 43 0.74 -7.03 -3.01
N PRO A 44 1.44 -8.14 -3.26
CA PRO A 44 1.27 -8.91 -4.49
C PRO A 44 -0.02 -9.74 -4.47
N LEU A 45 -0.70 -9.77 -5.61
CA LEU A 45 -1.77 -10.72 -5.88
C LEU A 45 -1.28 -11.80 -6.85
N PHE A 46 -1.67 -13.05 -6.59
CA PHE A 46 -1.24 -14.21 -7.35
C PHE A 46 -2.42 -14.93 -8.00
N ALA A 47 -2.19 -15.48 -9.18
CA ALA A 47 -3.08 -16.39 -9.90
C ALA A 47 -2.24 -17.36 -10.73
N SER A 48 -2.75 -18.58 -10.96
CA SER A 48 -2.05 -19.58 -11.80
C SER A 48 -2.39 -19.43 -13.29
N ASP A 49 -3.52 -18.80 -13.59
CA ASP A 49 -3.97 -18.40 -14.93
C ASP A 49 -4.25 -16.88 -14.93
N PRO A 50 -3.85 -16.11 -15.95
CA PRO A 50 -4.17 -14.69 -16.04
C PRO A 50 -5.68 -14.35 -15.99
N GLU A 51 -6.54 -15.29 -16.39
CA GLU A 51 -7.99 -15.15 -16.40
C GLU A 51 -8.66 -15.64 -15.09
N ASP A 52 -7.88 -16.16 -14.14
CA ASP A 52 -8.38 -16.61 -12.84
C ASP A 52 -8.68 -15.46 -11.87
N LEU A 53 -9.22 -15.81 -10.71
CA LEU A 53 -9.34 -14.90 -9.59
C LEU A 53 -7.98 -14.68 -8.92
N TRP A 54 -7.55 -13.42 -8.91
CA TRP A 54 -6.32 -12.97 -8.25
C TRP A 54 -6.56 -12.80 -6.75
N ARG A 55 -5.63 -13.28 -5.92
CA ARG A 55 -5.76 -13.25 -4.46
C ARG A 55 -4.44 -12.93 -3.79
N SER A 56 -4.50 -12.40 -2.58
CA SER A 56 -3.36 -12.33 -1.69
C SER A 56 -2.84 -13.73 -1.35
N THR A 57 -1.62 -13.80 -0.84
CA THR A 57 -1.05 -15.03 -0.29
C THR A 57 -1.27 -15.08 1.22
N ASP A 58 -1.64 -16.24 1.75
CA ASP A 58 -1.61 -16.52 3.20
C ASP A 58 -0.25 -17.10 3.63
N ASP A 59 0.66 -17.32 2.67
CA ASP A 59 2.02 -17.79 2.90
C ASP A 59 2.95 -16.58 3.15
N GLU A 60 3.35 -16.41 4.41
CA GLU A 60 4.25 -15.35 4.87
C GLU A 60 5.60 -15.39 4.16
N GLU A 61 6.14 -16.57 3.85
CA GLU A 61 7.45 -16.68 3.18
C GLU A 61 7.37 -16.13 1.75
N VAL A 62 6.27 -16.38 1.05
CA VAL A 62 6.05 -15.82 -0.30
C VAL A 62 5.90 -14.30 -0.25
N LEU A 63 5.15 -13.78 0.72
CA LEU A 63 4.97 -12.34 0.90
C LEU A 63 6.29 -11.65 1.24
N ASP A 64 7.03 -12.16 2.24
CA ASP A 64 8.30 -11.61 2.69
C ASP A 64 9.33 -11.60 1.55
N ASN A 65 9.45 -12.70 0.81
CA ASN A 65 10.33 -12.76 -0.37
C ASN A 65 9.98 -11.70 -1.42
N PHE A 66 8.70 -11.36 -1.59
CA PHE A 66 8.30 -10.27 -2.48
C PHE A 66 8.68 -8.90 -1.92
N LEU A 67 8.40 -8.66 -0.64
CA LEU A 67 8.72 -7.39 0.03
C LEU A 67 10.24 -7.14 0.06
N GLU A 68 11.06 -8.18 0.17
CA GLU A 68 12.53 -8.08 0.06
C GLU A 68 13.01 -7.59 -1.33
N MET A 69 12.21 -7.77 -2.38
CA MET A 69 12.53 -7.24 -3.73
C MET A 69 12.22 -5.75 -3.87
N VAL A 70 11.49 -5.14 -2.93
CA VAL A 70 11.12 -3.72 -2.96
C VAL A 70 12.30 -2.89 -2.46
N GLU A 71 13.12 -2.40 -3.40
CA GLU A 71 14.26 -1.54 -3.06
C GLU A 71 13.83 -0.14 -2.57
N ASN A 72 12.67 0.34 -3.01
CA ASN A 72 12.10 1.62 -2.60
C ASN A 72 10.58 1.64 -2.83
N GLU A 73 9.85 2.20 -1.86
CA GLU A 73 8.43 2.53 -1.96
C GLU A 73 8.22 3.98 -1.56
N ASP A 74 7.37 4.70 -2.29
CA ASP A 74 7.11 6.13 -2.10
C ASP A 74 5.60 6.37 -2.15
N VAL A 75 4.99 6.32 -0.97
CA VAL A 75 3.56 6.55 -0.77
C VAL A 75 3.34 7.98 -0.32
N ARG A 76 2.44 8.70 -1.02
CA ARG A 76 2.07 10.08 -0.67
C ARG A 76 0.56 10.20 -0.51
N TYR A 77 0.15 10.71 0.63
CA TYR A 77 -1.26 10.99 0.92
C TYR A 77 -1.54 12.47 0.66
N THR A 78 -2.65 12.76 -0.02
CA THR A 78 -3.12 14.13 -0.25
C THR A 78 -4.63 14.12 -0.35
N PHE A 79 -5.30 14.98 0.42
CA PHE A 79 -6.72 15.23 0.23
C PHE A 79 -6.91 16.20 -0.95
N VAL A 80 -7.76 15.81 -1.89
CA VAL A 80 -8.12 16.63 -3.04
C VAL A 80 -9.48 17.29 -2.81
N GLN A 81 -9.62 18.55 -3.21
CA GLN A 81 -10.91 19.26 -3.26
C GLN A 81 -11.27 19.42 -4.73
N HIS A 82 -12.45 18.93 -5.11
CA HIS A 82 -13.01 19.07 -6.46
C HIS A 82 -13.94 20.27 -6.57
#